data_AF-A0A959T535-F1
#
_entry.id   AF-A0A959T535-F1
#
_cell.length_a   1.000
_cell.length_b   1.000
_cell.length_c   1.000
_cell.angle_alpha   90.00
_cell.angle_beta   90.00
_cell.angle_gamma   90.00
#
_symmetry.space_group_name_H-M   'P 1'
#
loop_
_entity.id
_entity.type
_entity.pdbx_description
1 polymer ?
#
loop_
_entity_poly.entity_id
_entity_poly.type
_entity_poly.pdbx_seq_one_letter_code
_entity_poly.pdbx_strand_id
1 'polypeptide(L)'
;MINVELTPREALEQFFGFSTFKGEQEAIIQSILEGQNTFVIMPTGGGKSLCYQLPALMRDGTAIVVSPLIALMKNQVDAIRSFSNDEGVA
;
A
#
# COMPACT_ATOMS: atom_id res chain seq x y z
N MET A 1 -20.90 -1.93 12.35
CA MET A 1 -19.61 -1.78 11.67
C MET A 1 -19.48 -2.95 10.72
N ILE A 2 -19.48 -2.70 9.42
CA ILE A 2 -19.38 -3.76 8.43
C ILE A 2 -17.88 -3.93 8.16
N ASN A 3 -17.24 -4.94 8.75
CA ASN A 3 -15.94 -5.40 8.26
C ASN A 3 -16.22 -6.22 7.01
N VAL A 4 -16.36 -5.54 5.87
CA VAL A 4 -16.19 -6.22 4.59
C VAL A 4 -14.70 -6.47 4.47
N GLU A 5 -14.26 -7.72 4.59
CA GLU A 5 -12.90 -8.09 4.20
C GLU A 5 -12.78 -7.86 2.68
N LEU A 6 -12.32 -6.68 2.29
CA LEU A 6 -12.01 -6.37 0.89
C LEU A 6 -10.92 -7.34 0.43
N THR A 7 -11.11 -7.93 -0.74
CA THR A 7 -10.01 -8.58 -1.43
C THR A 7 -8.93 -7.54 -1.79
N PRO A 8 -7.65 -7.94 -1.96
CA PRO A 8 -6.60 -7.02 -2.38
C PRO A 8 -6.97 -6.22 -3.63
N ARG A 9 -7.69 -6.83 -4.57
CA ARG A 9 -8.12 -6.16 -5.80
C ARG A 9 -9.20 -5.12 -5.56
N GLU A 10 -10.20 -5.41 -4.72
CA GLU A 10 -11.23 -4.42 -4.36
C GLU A 10 -10.63 -3.25 -3.59
N ALA A 11 -9.70 -3.53 -2.66
CA ALA A 11 -8.97 -2.50 -1.94
C ALA A 11 -8.12 -1.63 -2.88
N LEU A 12 -7.46 -2.24 -3.88
CA LEU A 12 -6.68 -1.52 -4.88
C LEU A 12 -7.55 -0.51 -5.65
N GLU A 13 -8.72 -0.95 -6.10
CA GLU A 13 -9.66 -0.09 -6.82
C GLU A 13 -10.21 1.01 -5.90
N GLN A 14 -10.60 0.65 -4.67
CA GLN A 14 -11.16 1.59 -3.71
C GLN A 14 -10.17 2.68 -3.28
N PHE A 15 -8.93 2.33 -2.96
CA PHE A 15 -7.96 3.27 -2.39
C PHE A 15 -7.07 3.96 -3.42
N PHE A 16 -6.85 3.34 -4.58
CA PHE A 16 -5.91 3.85 -5.59
C PHE A 16 -6.52 4.01 -6.98
N GLY A 17 -7.76 3.56 -7.21
CA GLY A 17 -8.44 3.68 -8.51
C GLY A 17 -7.85 2.79 -9.62
N PHE A 18 -7.04 1.78 -9.26
CA PHE A 18 -6.48 0.84 -10.24
C PHE A 18 -7.30 -0.45 -10.28
N SER A 19 -7.55 -0.96 -11.48
CA SER A 19 -8.35 -2.18 -11.69
C SER A 19 -7.52 -3.47 -11.77
N THR A 20 -6.19 -3.35 -11.86
CA THR A 20 -5.24 -4.46 -11.98
C THR A 20 -3.91 -4.17 -11.30
N PHE A 21 -3.28 -5.22 -10.76
CA PHE A 21 -1.90 -5.19 -10.30
C PHE A 21 -0.91 -5.25 -11.46
N LYS A 22 0.28 -4.68 -11.26
CA LYS A 22 1.39 -4.77 -12.21
C LYS A 22 2.37 -5.85 -11.77
N GLY A 23 2.68 -6.80 -12.65
CA GLY A 23 3.67 -7.86 -12.39
C GLY A 23 3.40 -8.59 -11.06
N GLU A 24 4.43 -8.73 -10.25
CA GLU A 24 4.40 -9.50 -8.99
C GLU A 24 3.75 -8.77 -7.80
N GLN A 25 3.14 -7.60 -8.00
CA GLN A 25 2.57 -6.80 -6.90
C GLN A 25 1.55 -7.60 -6.06
N GLU A 26 0.66 -8.34 -6.70
CA GLU A 26 -0.37 -9.12 -6.02
C GLU A 26 0.24 -10.20 -5.11
N ALA A 27 1.22 -10.95 -5.62
CA ALA A 27 1.92 -11.97 -4.86
C ALA A 27 2.67 -11.40 -3.65
N ILE A 28 3.31 -10.23 -3.82
CA ILE A 28 4.01 -9.52 -2.73
C ILE A 28 3.02 -9.06 -1.65
N ILE A 29 1.91 -8.44 -2.06
CA ILE A 29 0.87 -7.93 -1.15
C ILE A 29 0.25 -9.08 -0.37
N GLN A 30 -0.07 -10.19 -1.05
CA GLN A 30 -0.60 -11.39 -0.41
C GLN A 30 0.37 -11.96 0.63
N SER A 31 1.66 -12.06 0.30
CA SER A 31 2.70 -12.50 1.24
C SER A 31 2.74 -11.63 2.52
N ILE A 32 2.61 -10.31 2.38
CA ILE A 32 2.57 -9.38 3.51
C ILE A 32 1.27 -9.54 4.32
N LEU A 33 0.12 -9.69 3.65
CA LEU A 33 -1.19 -9.93 4.26
C LEU A 33 -1.29 -11.28 4.99
N GLU A 34 -0.44 -12.24 4.65
CA GLU A 34 -0.26 -13.50 5.37
C GLU A 34 0.74 -13.40 6.54
N GLY A 35 1.29 -12.20 6.77
CA GLY A 35 2.20 -11.93 7.89
C GLY A 35 3.62 -12.45 7.66
N GLN A 36 4.00 -12.74 6.42
CA GLN A 36 5.34 -13.21 6.08
C GLN A 36 6.35 -12.05 6.01
N ASN A 37 7.60 -12.34 6.32
CA ASN A 37 8.71 -11.42 6.06
C ASN A 37 9.07 -11.48 4.57
N THR A 38 8.85 -10.40 3.84
CA THR A 38 9.01 -10.39 2.37
C THR A 38 10.16 -9.49 1.95
N PHE A 39 11.14 -10.03 1.22
CA PHE A 39 12.19 -9.26 0.59
C PHE A 39 11.87 -9.01 -0.89
N VAL A 40 11.82 -7.74 -1.30
CA VAL A 40 11.31 -7.33 -2.62
C VAL A 40 12.40 -6.59 -3.39
N ILE A 41 12.71 -7.09 -4.59
CA ILE A 41 13.55 -6.39 -5.58
C ILE A 41 12.66 -5.99 -6.75
N MET A 42 12.50 -4.70 -6.97
CA MET A 42 11.80 -4.17 -8.15
C MET A 42 12.52 -2.93 -8.65
N PRO A 43 12.47 -2.62 -9.95
CA PRO A 43 13.06 -1.40 -10.50
C PRO A 43 12.35 -0.14 -9.98
N THR A 44 13.01 1.01 -10.09
CA THR A 44 12.36 2.32 -9.89
C THR A 44 11.17 2.45 -10.82
N GLY A 45 10.06 3.02 -10.33
CA GLY A 45 8.80 3.09 -11.09
C GLY A 45 7.99 1.77 -11.14
N GLY A 46 8.55 0.65 -10.67
CA GLY A 46 7.85 -0.65 -10.63
C GLY A 46 6.69 -0.74 -9.64
N GLY A 47 6.39 0.32 -8.89
CA GLY A 47 5.26 0.33 -7.96
C GLY A 47 5.51 -0.36 -6.61
N LYS A 48 6.77 -0.38 -6.13
CA LYS A 48 7.14 -0.92 -4.80
C LYS A 48 6.33 -0.33 -3.65
N SER A 49 6.00 0.96 -3.73
CA SER A 49 5.30 1.65 -2.63
C SER A 49 3.91 1.09 -2.37
N LEU A 50 3.19 0.75 -3.45
CA LEU A 50 1.88 0.12 -3.37
C LEU A 50 1.92 -1.18 -2.55
N CYS A 51 3.01 -1.95 -2.69
CA CYS A 51 3.15 -3.25 -2.04
C CYS A 51 3.10 -3.20 -0.51
N TYR A 52 3.48 -2.09 0.12
CA TYR A 52 3.33 -1.91 1.58
C TYR A 52 2.18 -0.96 1.95
N GLN A 53 1.79 -0.04 1.06
CA GLN A 53 0.69 0.89 1.32
C GLN A 53 -0.67 0.20 1.30
N LEU A 54 -0.91 -0.69 0.34
CA LEU A 54 -2.21 -1.36 0.25
C LEU A 54 -2.46 -2.27 1.47
N PRO A 55 -1.53 -3.15 1.89
CA PRO A 55 -1.70 -3.92 3.13
C PRO A 55 -1.88 -3.05 4.38
N ALA A 56 -1.24 -1.87 4.42
CA ALA A 56 -1.37 -0.94 5.54
C ALA A 56 -2.78 -0.35 5.67
N LEU A 57 -3.47 -0.12 4.55
CA LEU A 57 -4.86 0.36 4.54
C LEU A 57 -5.89 -0.76 4.77
N MET A 58 -5.52 -2.01 4.50
CA MET A 58 -6.39 -3.17 4.66
C MET A 58 -6.38 -3.77 6.08
N ARG A 59 -5.39 -3.42 6.91
CA ARG A 59 -5.21 -3.97 8.26
C ARG A 59 -5.45 -2.92 9.33
N ASP A 60 -6.06 -3.35 10.42
CA ASP A 60 -6.10 -2.54 11.63
C ASP A 60 -4.68 -2.28 12.17
N GLY A 61 -4.46 -1.08 12.70
CA GLY A 61 -3.19 -0.65 13.27
C GLY A 61 -2.46 0.40 12.43
N THR A 62 -1.14 0.51 12.62
CA THR A 62 -0.32 1.54 11.94
C THR A 62 0.91 0.89 11.32
N ALA A 63 1.03 1.01 10.00
CA ALA A 63 2.24 0.60 9.30
C ALA A 63 3.36 1.63 9.48
N ILE A 64 4.56 1.17 9.82
CA ILE A 64 5.74 2.02 9.97
C ILE A 64 6.65 1.86 8.75
N VAL A 65 6.84 2.94 7.99
CA VAL A 65 7.70 2.97 6.80
C VAL A 65 8.96 3.77 7.10
N VAL A 66 10.11 3.12 7.01
CA VAL A 66 11.42 3.74 7.24
C VAL A 66 12.08 4.04 5.90
N SER A 67 12.47 5.31 5.68
CA SER A 67 13.15 5.76 4.47
C SER A 67 14.28 6.73 4.83
N PRO A 68 15.43 6.67 4.15
CA PRO A 68 16.56 7.57 4.45
C PRO A 68 16.38 8.99 3.90
N LEU A 69 15.37 9.25 3.06
CA LEU A 69 15.23 10.51 2.33
C LEU A 69 13.95 11.26 2.74
N ILE A 70 14.10 12.31 3.55
CA ILE A 70 12.97 13.14 4.04
C ILE A 70 12.14 13.72 2.90
N ALA A 71 12.79 14.23 1.84
CA ALA A 71 12.08 14.78 0.68
C ALA A 71 11.20 13.72 -0.02
N LEU A 72 11.68 12.48 -0.09
CA LEU A 72 10.92 11.37 -0.66
C LEU A 72 9.74 10.99 0.24
N MET A 73 9.96 10.98 1.57
CA MET A 73 8.90 10.71 2.54
C MET A 73 7.76 11.71 2.39
N LYS A 74 8.09 13.01 2.31
CA LYS A 74 7.09 14.07 2.11
C LYS A 74 6.28 13.86 0.83
N ASN A 75 6.96 13.61 -0.29
CA ASN A 75 6.28 13.36 -1.57
C ASN A 75 5.34 12.14 -1.51
N GLN A 76 5.70 11.10 -0.76
CA GLN A 76 4.86 9.91 -0.60
C GLN A 76 3.65 10.19 0.30
N VAL A 77 3.81 10.92 1.40
CA VAL A 77 2.69 11.33 2.26
C VAL A 77 1.71 12.22 1.50
N ASP A 78 2.22 13.24 0.80
CA ASP A 78 1.41 14.15 0.00
C ASP A 78 0.64 13.39 -1.10
N ALA A 79 1.27 12.40 -1.73
CA ALA A 79 0.60 11.56 -2.73
C ALA A 79 -0.53 10.72 -2.11
N ILE A 80 -0.30 10.03 -0.99
CA ILE A 80 -1.36 9.19 -0.39
C ILE A 80 -2.55 10.05 0.07
N ARG A 81 -2.30 11.23 0.67
CA ARG A 81 -3.35 12.17 1.07
C ARG A 81 -4.17 12.71 -0.11
N SER A 82 -3.63 12.67 -1.34
CA SER A 82 -4.39 13.03 -2.54
C SER A 82 -5.36 11.93 -3.00
N PHE A 83 -5.14 10.68 -2.59
CA PHE A 83 -5.98 9.54 -2.95
C PHE A 83 -6.96 9.16 -1.82
N SER A 84 -6.65 9.48 -0.57
CA SER A 84 -7.48 9.17 0.58
C SER A 84 -8.29 10.38 1.04
N ASN A 85 -9.61 10.20 1.21
CA ASN A 85 -10.49 11.16 1.89
C ASN A 85 -10.41 11.05 3.43
N ASP A 86 -9.61 10.12 3.95
CA ASP A 86 -9.47 9.88 5.39
C ASP A 86 -8.33 10.76 5.96
N GLU A 87 -8.69 11.66 6.86
CA GLU A 87 -7.75 12.54 7.58
C GLU A 87 -6.73 11.74 8.42
N GLY A 88 -7.01 10.46 8.70
CA GLY A 88 -6.10 9.56 9.43
C GLY A 88 -4.90 9.06 8.61
N VAL A 89 -4.79 9.42 7.33
CA VAL A 89 -3.61 9.07 6.53
C VAL A 89 -2.48 10.08 6.76
N ALA A 90 -1.57 9.63 7.64
CA ALA A 90 -0.36 10.29 8.16
C ALA A 90 -0.57 11.24 9.33
#